data_AF-A0A9X8RAU3-F1
#
_entry.id   AF-A0A9X8RAU3-F1
#
_cell.length_a   1.000
_cell.length_b   1.000
_cell.length_c   1.000
_cell.angle_alpha   90.00
_cell.angle_beta   90.00
_cell.angle_gamma   90.00
#
_symmetry.space_group_name_H-M   'P 1'
#
loop_
_entity.id
_entity.type
_entity.pdbx_description
1 polymer ?
#
loop_
_entity_poly.entity_id
_entity_poly.type
_entity_poly.pdbx_seq_one_letter_code
_entity_poly.pdbx_strand_id
1 'polypeptide(L)'
;MEPTQKKNPLCLMMVLVAAALVMYIFGLRSQLQEVRANQGNYEEQIQSLFSTQNTDALKMNREFLESFFTYQTTAERYKKVEPFMTDQGFKATHPSGTELPDSEVL
;
A
#
# COMPACT_ATOMS: atom_id res chain seq x y z
N MET A 1 -47.88 29.37 50.05
CA MET A 1 -48.16 29.57 48.61
C MET A 1 -46.84 29.42 47.87
N GLU A 2 -46.63 28.30 47.18
CA GLU A 2 -45.42 28.11 46.40
C GLU A 2 -45.47 28.97 45.13
N PRO A 3 -44.38 29.70 44.79
CA PRO A 3 -44.33 30.43 43.54
C PRO A 3 -44.06 29.41 42.42
N THR A 4 -45.11 29.09 41.66
CA THR A 4 -45.00 28.37 40.39
C THR A 4 -44.04 29.12 39.47
N GLN A 5 -42.82 28.57 39.32
CA GLN A 5 -41.89 29.02 38.29
C GLN A 5 -42.57 28.87 36.93
N LYS A 6 -42.92 30.01 36.32
CA LYS A 6 -43.40 30.07 34.94
C LYS A 6 -42.19 29.78 34.02
N LYS A 7 -41.91 28.49 33.79
CA LYS A 7 -40.84 28.05 32.89
C LYS A 7 -41.19 28.50 31.48
N ASN A 8 -40.40 29.42 30.91
CA ASN A 8 -40.59 29.89 29.54
C ASN A 8 -40.24 28.75 28.57
N PRO A 9 -41.22 28.17 27.85
CA PRO A 9 -40.99 27.02 26.98
C PRO A 9 -40.00 27.36 25.85
N LEU A 10 -39.93 28.64 25.46
CA LEU A 10 -38.97 29.16 24.48
C LEU A 10 -37.51 29.03 24.95
N CYS A 11 -37.24 29.29 26.23
CA CYS A 11 -35.88 29.17 26.79
C CYS A 11 -35.46 27.69 26.85
N LEU A 12 -36.40 26.81 27.23
CA LEU A 12 -36.20 25.37 27.27
C LEU A 12 -35.95 24.80 25.86
N MET A 13 -36.67 25.30 24.85
CA MET A 13 -36.48 24.93 23.45
C MET A 13 -35.11 25.40 22.91
N MET A 14 -34.67 26.61 23.25
CA MET A 14 -33.33 27.10 22.86
C MET A 14 -32.21 26.26 23.49
N VAL A 15 -32.34 25.87 24.75
CA VAL A 15 -31.35 25.00 25.42
C VAL A 15 -31.29 23.62 24.77
N LEU A 16 -32.43 23.04 24.40
CA LEU A 16 -32.49 21.75 23.70
C LEU A 16 -31.82 21.81 22.31
N VAL A 17 -32.09 22.87 21.53
CA VAL A 17 -31.48 23.06 20.22
C VAL A 17 -29.97 23.26 20.34
N ALA A 18 -29.52 24.04 21.33
CA ALA A 18 -28.09 24.22 21.59
C ALA A 18 -27.40 22.91 21.99
N ALA A 19 -28.02 22.11 22.85
CA ALA A 19 -27.50 20.80 23.26
C ALA A 19 -27.39 19.82 22.08
N ALA A 20 -28.40 19.80 21.20
CA ALA A 20 -28.38 18.96 19.99
C ALA A 20 -27.26 19.36 19.03
N LEU A 21 -27.03 20.67 18.83
CA LEU A 21 -25.93 21.17 18.00
C LEU A 21 -24.54 20.81 18.57
N VAL A 22 -24.36 20.94 19.89
CA VAL A 22 -23.11 20.54 20.56
C VAL A 22 -22.85 19.05 20.39
N MET A 23 -23.86 18.20 20.60
CA MET A 23 -23.75 16.76 20.39
C MET A 23 -23.43 16.40 18.94
N TYR A 24 -24.03 17.08 17.97
CA TYR A 24 -23.76 16.86 16.54
C TYR A 24 -22.31 17.22 16.17
N ILE A 25 -21.82 18.38 16.64
CA ILE A 25 -20.44 18.82 16.43
C ILE A 25 -19.45 17.85 17.10
N PHE A 26 -19.77 17.36 18.30
CA PHE A 26 -18.93 16.40 19.02
C PHE A 26 -18.88 15.03 18.32
N GLY A 27 -20.02 14.54 17.83
CA GLY A 27 -20.10 13.31 17.04
C GLY A 27 -19.28 13.38 15.76
N LEU A 28 -19.35 14.50 15.03
CA LEU A 28 -18.53 14.75 13.84
C LEU A 28 -17.03 14.75 14.15
N ARG A 29 -16.62 15.36 15.27
CA ARG A 29 -15.21 15.36 15.70
C ARG A 29 -14.74 13.96 16.11
N SER A 30 -15.59 13.20 16.79
CA SER A 30 -15.28 11.82 17.19
C SER A 30 -15.07 10.92 15.96
N GLN A 31 -15.95 11.02 14.95
CA GLN A 31 -15.81 10.27 13.70
C GLN A 31 -14.58 10.70 12.90
N LEU A 32 -14.27 12.01 12.88
CA LEU A 32 -13.04 12.52 12.26
C LEU A 32 -11.76 12.05 12.97
N GLN A 33 -11.80 11.92 14.30
CA GLN A 33 -10.66 11.40 15.07
C GLN A 33 -10.44 9.91 14.82
N GLU A 34 -11.51 9.12 14.76
CA GLU A 34 -11.44 7.68 14.47
C GLU A 34 -10.93 7.41 13.05
N VAL A 35 -11.41 8.16 12.05
CA VAL A 35 -10.90 8.10 10.67
C VAL A 35 -9.44 8.55 10.59
N ARG A 36 -9.05 9.61 11.30
CA ARG A 36 -7.67 10.11 11.30
C ARG A 36 -6.71 9.17 12.04
N ALA A 37 -7.16 8.53 13.12
CA ALA A 37 -6.39 7.51 13.83
C ALA A 37 -6.19 6.25 12.97
N ASN A 38 -7.24 5.81 12.26
CA ASN A 38 -7.11 4.72 11.30
C ASN A 38 -6.17 5.09 10.14
N GLN A 39 -6.28 6.30 9.59
CA GLN A 39 -5.37 6.79 8.54
C GLN A 39 -3.91 6.79 8.99
N GLY A 40 -3.60 7.30 10.19
CA GLY A 40 -2.25 7.27 10.74
C GLY A 40 -1.72 5.85 10.96
N ASN A 41 -2.59 4.93 11.36
CA ASN A 41 -2.23 3.52 11.56
C ASN A 41 -1.94 2.80 10.23
N TYR A 42 -2.65 3.16 9.15
CA TYR A 42 -2.33 2.68 7.80
C TYR A 42 -1.06 3.32 7.25
N GLU A 43 -0.82 4.59 7.54
CA GLU A 43 0.37 5.32 7.11
C GLU A 43 1.63 4.75 7.77
N GLU A 44 1.60 4.46 9.08
CA GLU A 44 2.70 3.78 9.79
C GLU A 44 2.94 2.36 9.28
N GLN A 45 1.87 1.58 9.01
CA GLN A 45 2.02 0.24 8.43
C GLN A 45 2.62 0.30 7.02
N ILE A 46 2.15 1.22 6.18
CA ILE A 46 2.71 1.45 4.83
C ILE A 46 4.17 1.90 4.94
N GLN A 47 4.50 2.84 5.84
CA GLN A 47 5.88 3.30 6.04
C GLN A 47 6.80 2.20 6.55
N SER A 48 6.34 1.33 7.45
CA SER A 48 7.12 0.20 7.96
C SER A 48 7.40 -0.85 6.87
N LEU A 49 6.43 -1.09 5.98
CA LEU A 49 6.57 -1.96 4.82
C LEU A 49 7.51 -1.34 3.77
N PHE A 50 7.37 -0.04 3.47
CA PHE A 50 8.29 0.69 2.59
C PHE A 50 9.70 0.79 3.19
N SER A 51 9.85 1.02 4.48
CA SER A 51 11.16 1.13 5.16
C SER A 51 11.90 -0.21 5.18
N THR A 52 11.19 -1.34 5.08
CA THR A 52 11.79 -2.68 5.11
C THR A 52 11.99 -3.28 3.70
N GLN A 53 11.37 -2.71 2.65
CA GLN A 53 11.39 -3.24 1.28
C GLN A 53 12.30 -2.47 0.30
N ASN A 54 12.86 -1.30 0.65
CA ASN A 54 13.22 -0.30 -0.35
C ASN A 54 14.72 0.00 -0.57
N THR A 55 15.61 -0.99 -0.55
CA THR A 55 16.95 -0.82 -1.16
C THR A 55 17.34 -2.00 -2.05
N ASP A 56 17.31 -3.22 -1.51
CA ASP A 56 17.97 -4.35 -2.19
C ASP A 56 17.08 -4.99 -3.25
N ALA A 57 15.79 -5.19 -2.95
CA ALA A 57 14.82 -5.68 -3.93
C ALA A 57 14.59 -4.68 -5.08
N LEU A 58 14.53 -3.38 -4.76
CA LEU A 58 14.42 -2.33 -5.77
C LEU A 58 15.67 -2.29 -6.67
N LYS A 59 16.86 -2.37 -6.08
CA LYS A 59 18.13 -2.41 -6.81
C LYS A 59 18.21 -3.64 -7.70
N MET A 60 17.90 -4.82 -7.17
CA MET A 60 17.93 -6.08 -7.91
C MET A 60 16.92 -6.08 -9.07
N ASN A 61 15.71 -5.55 -8.86
CA ASN A 61 14.74 -5.38 -9.95
C ASN A 61 15.24 -4.44 -11.05
N ARG A 62 15.93 -3.36 -10.68
CA ARG A 62 16.51 -2.43 -11.66
C ARG A 62 17.60 -3.07 -12.50
N GLU A 63 18.51 -3.79 -11.86
CA GLU A 63 19.60 -4.52 -12.52
C GLU A 63 19.09 -5.64 -13.44
N PHE A 64 18.04 -6.35 -13.00
CA PHE A 64 17.33 -7.32 -13.84
C PHE A 64 16.74 -6.66 -15.10
N LEU A 65 15.99 -5.57 -14.94
CA LEU A 65 15.35 -4.88 -16.07
C LEU A 65 16.38 -4.35 -17.08
N GLU A 66 17.47 -3.78 -16.59
CA GLU A 66 18.57 -3.31 -17.46
C GLU A 66 19.19 -4.47 -18.24
N SER A 67 19.50 -5.58 -17.55
CA SER A 67 20.06 -6.79 -18.15
C SER A 67 19.12 -7.48 -19.15
N PHE A 68 17.81 -7.46 -18.88
CA PHE A 68 16.79 -8.08 -19.72
C PHE A 68 16.48 -7.27 -20.97
N PHE A 69 16.41 -5.94 -20.88
CA PHE A 69 16.02 -5.07 -22.01
C PHE A 69 17.18 -4.45 -22.78
N THR A 70 18.41 -4.50 -22.24
CA THR A 70 19.61 -3.89 -22.88
C THR A 70 20.60 -4.96 -23.34
N TYR A 71 20.47 -5.38 -24.60
CA TYR A 71 21.29 -6.41 -25.22
C TYR A 71 21.34 -6.25 -26.74
N GLN A 72 22.40 -6.77 -27.37
CA GLN A 72 22.54 -6.78 -28.82
C GLN A 72 22.14 -8.12 -29.44
N THR A 73 22.25 -9.22 -28.69
CA THR A 73 21.81 -10.54 -29.15
C THR A 73 20.97 -11.26 -28.10
N THR A 74 20.05 -12.12 -28.53
CA THR A 74 19.20 -12.89 -27.61
C THR A 74 20.02 -13.81 -26.69
N ALA A 75 21.15 -14.32 -27.17
CA ALA A 75 22.07 -15.13 -26.37
C ALA A 75 22.80 -14.31 -25.28
N GLU A 76 23.13 -13.05 -25.58
CA GLU A 76 23.69 -12.11 -24.60
C GLU A 76 22.67 -11.82 -23.49
N ARG A 77 21.42 -11.53 -23.85
CA ARG A 77 20.33 -11.37 -22.88
C ARG A 77 20.20 -12.58 -21.97
N TYR A 78 20.16 -13.78 -22.58
CA TYR A 78 20.03 -15.03 -21.83
C TYR A 78 21.12 -15.14 -20.75
N LYS A 79 22.40 -14.99 -21.12
CA LYS A 79 23.50 -15.02 -20.13
C LYS A 79 23.41 -13.91 -19.07
N LYS A 80 22.99 -12.70 -19.46
CA LYS A 80 22.89 -11.55 -18.54
C LYS A 80 21.79 -11.72 -17.48
N VAL A 81 20.74 -12.48 -17.77
CA VAL A 81 19.61 -12.65 -16.83
C VAL A 81 19.79 -13.82 -15.86
N GLU A 82 20.73 -14.73 -16.14
CA GLU A 82 21.05 -15.90 -15.31
C GLU A 82 21.23 -15.58 -13.81
N PRO A 83 21.99 -14.54 -13.39
CA PRO A 83 22.20 -14.25 -11.98
C PRO A 83 20.92 -13.78 -11.24
N PHE A 84 19.89 -13.38 -11.98
CA PHE A 84 18.63 -12.87 -11.45
C PHE A 84 17.52 -13.94 -11.47
N MET A 85 17.83 -15.16 -11.90
CA MET A 85 16.86 -16.23 -12.07
C MET A 85 17.20 -17.44 -11.21
N THR A 86 16.20 -18.25 -10.93
CA THR A 86 16.42 -19.63 -10.46
C THR A 86 16.84 -20.50 -11.64
N ASP A 87 17.54 -21.60 -11.40
CA ASP A 87 17.97 -22.54 -12.46
C ASP A 87 16.80 -22.99 -13.34
N GLN A 88 15.63 -23.25 -12.72
CA GLN A 88 14.43 -23.66 -13.44
C GLN A 88 13.85 -22.50 -14.27
N GLY A 89 13.77 -21.30 -13.68
CA GLY A 89 13.31 -20.10 -14.38
C GLY A 89 14.22 -19.77 -15.57
N PHE A 90 15.53 -19.87 -15.38
CA PHE A 90 16.51 -19.61 -16.41
C PHE A 90 16.32 -20.56 -17.60
N LYS A 91 16.29 -21.88 -17.35
CA LYS A 91 16.04 -22.89 -18.41
C LYS A 91 14.73 -22.67 -19.16
N ALA A 92 13.68 -22.20 -18.48
CA ALA A 92 12.39 -21.91 -19.11
C ALA A 92 12.42 -20.68 -20.03
N THR A 93 13.39 -19.78 -19.86
CA THR A 93 13.57 -18.58 -20.70
C THR A 93 14.47 -18.81 -21.92
N HIS A 94 14.87 -20.07 -22.18
CA HIS A 94 15.71 -20.42 -23.31
C HIS A 94 15.06 -19.96 -24.64
N PRO A 95 15.79 -19.26 -25.52
CA PRO A 95 15.21 -18.74 -26.75
C PRO A 95 14.75 -19.87 -27.68
N SER A 96 13.50 -19.79 -28.14
CA SER A 96 12.98 -20.69 -29.17
C SER A 96 13.77 -20.52 -30.47
N GLY A 97 14.29 -21.62 -31.04
CA GLY A 97 15.05 -21.59 -32.30
C GLY A 97 16.57 -21.58 -32.15
N THR A 98 17.10 -21.65 -30.92
CA THR A 98 18.51 -21.96 -30.66
C THR A 98 18.61 -23.35 -30.03
N GLU A 99 19.21 -24.31 -30.73
CA GLU A 99 19.49 -25.63 -30.14
C GLU A 99 20.50 -25.50 -28.98
N LEU A 100 20.28 -26.27 -27.92
CA LEU A 100 21.32 -26.51 -26.91
C LEU A 100 22.37 -27.43 -27.56
N PRO A 101 23.68 -27.12 -27.50
CA PRO A 101 24.67 -28.13 -27.83
C PRO A 101 24.59 -29.25 -26.78
N ASP A 102 24.18 -30.42 -27.26
CA ASP A 102 24.23 -31.74 -26.63
C ASP A 102 23.86 -31.84 -25.16
N SER A 103 22.58 -32.08 -24.89
CA SER A 103 22.25 -33.01 -23.81
C SER A 103 22.52 -34.40 -24.36
N GLU A 104 23.67 -34.97 -23.98
CA GLU A 104 24.04 -36.36 -24.26
C GLU A 104 22.82 -37.26 -24.04
N VAL A 105 22.43 -37.94 -25.13
CA VAL A 105 21.45 -39.02 -25.10
C VAL A 105 22.06 -40.14 -24.26
N LEU A 106 21.46 -40.40 -23.11
CA LEU A 106 21.77 -41.56 -22.26
C LEU A 106 20.82 -42.71 -22.61
#